data_AF-A0AA38IT79-F1
#
_entry.id   AF-A0AA38IT79-F1
#
_cell.length_a   1.000
_cell.length_b   1.000
_cell.length_c   1.000
_cell.angle_alpha   90.00
_cell.angle_beta   90.00
_cell.angle_gamma   90.00
#
_symmetry.space_group_name_H-M   'P 1'
#
loop_
_entity.id
_entity.type
_entity.pdbx_description
1 polymer ?
#
loop_
_entity_poly.entity_id
_entity_poly.type
_entity_poly.pdbx_seq_one_letter_code
_entity_poly.pdbx_strand_id
1 'polypeptide(L)'
;MLVCVNDWTLALDSEQPRDIAYLDFSKAFDRVPKERLLFKLQSAGIRGKLLNWIRAFLSNRTFKVRVGSDFSQIRPVQSAVPQGSILGPLLFLVFTSDIPKLIHSNIAMFADDIKLYSNPLKDPGQLQSDLTTIKHWSDAWLLPLNQDKCTILRLGKNNPCVNYQINDTTIKVVAEQVDLGITVTSDLSWSSHINKICHKANKMLYPIGKTFQHISSRSAKKLYTTYVRPVLEFGGPVWYCSRVSDKNRLELTQRRATRLSFGTNRPSYEERLRLWNLPTFEQRKKEAI
;
A
#
# COMPACT_ATOMS: atom_id res chain seq x y z
N MET A 1 2.85 4.26 7.79
CA MET A 1 3.44 4.21 6.43
C MET A 1 3.25 5.50 5.65
N LEU A 2 2.03 5.90 5.27
CA LEU A 2 1.83 7.08 4.42
C LEU A 2 2.13 8.42 5.10
N VAL A 3 2.09 8.48 6.43
CA VAL A 3 2.48 9.67 7.23
C VAL A 3 3.92 10.11 6.95
N CYS A 4 4.81 9.17 6.57
CA CYS A 4 6.20 9.49 6.23
C CYS A 4 6.32 10.47 5.05
N VAL A 5 5.31 10.56 4.18
CA VAL A 5 5.30 11.53 3.07
C VAL A 5 5.42 12.96 3.60
N ASN A 6 4.77 13.29 4.72
CA ASN A 6 4.88 14.61 5.34
C ASN A 6 6.32 14.90 5.80
N ASP A 7 6.96 13.95 6.47
CA ASP A 7 8.36 14.07 6.90
C ASP A 7 9.29 14.28 5.69
N TRP A 8 9.03 13.56 4.59
CA TRP A 8 9.80 13.68 3.37
C TRP A 8 9.61 15.04 2.71
N THR A 9 8.39 15.55 2.64
CA THR A 9 8.11 16.89 2.11
C THR A 9 8.83 17.96 2.92
N LEU A 10 8.69 17.96 4.25
CA LEU A 10 9.38 18.92 5.13
C LEU A 10 10.91 18.84 5.01
N ALA A 11 11.45 17.63 4.81
CA ALA A 11 12.87 17.44 4.59
C ALA A 11 13.35 18.06 3.27
N LEU A 12 12.59 17.89 2.19
CA LEU A 12 12.92 18.48 0.90
C LEU A 12 12.81 20.01 0.90
N ASP A 13 11.85 20.57 1.63
CA ASP A 13 11.74 22.04 1.82
C ASP A 13 12.98 22.60 2.54
N SER A 14 13.65 21.79 3.36
CA SER A 14 14.92 22.11 4.02
C SER A 14 16.17 21.66 3.23
N GLU A 15 16.00 21.32 1.95
CA GLU A 15 17.06 20.81 1.06
C GLU A 15 17.78 19.54 1.58
N GLN A 16 17.12 18.77 2.44
CA GLN A 16 17.66 17.53 2.99
C GLN A 16 17.14 16.32 2.18
N PRO A 17 17.97 15.67 1.35
CA PRO A 17 17.54 14.51 0.56
C PRO A 17 17.18 13.33 1.47
N ARG A 18 16.46 12.36 0.90
CA ARG A 18 16.11 11.10 1.57
C ARG A 18 16.32 9.94 0.62
N ASP A 19 16.97 8.89 1.13
CA ASP A 19 16.95 7.58 0.50
C ASP A 19 15.98 6.70 1.28
N ILE A 20 15.02 6.12 0.56
CA ILE A 20 13.94 5.32 1.14
C ILE A 20 14.07 3.90 0.61
N ALA A 21 14.32 2.95 1.49
CA ALA A 21 14.31 1.54 1.16
C ALA A 21 12.92 0.94 1.45
N TYR A 22 12.27 0.40 0.41
CA TYR A 22 11.07 -0.41 0.54
C TYR A 22 11.47 -1.88 0.55
N LEU A 23 11.02 -2.61 1.57
CA LEU A 23 11.37 -4.00 1.81
C LEU A 23 10.11 -4.87 1.82
N ASP A 24 10.17 -6.01 1.13
CA ASP A 24 9.08 -6.98 0.99
C ASP A 24 9.58 -8.34 1.48
N PHE A 25 8.79 -9.03 2.30
CA PHE A 25 9.08 -10.41 2.72
C PHE A 25 8.44 -11.43 1.78
N SER A 26 9.20 -12.45 1.41
CA SER A 26 8.71 -13.53 0.55
C SER A 26 7.63 -14.37 1.24
N LYS A 27 6.37 -14.20 0.82
CA LYS A 27 5.21 -14.95 1.35
C LYS A 27 5.15 -14.85 2.89
N ALA A 28 5.14 -13.63 3.41
CA ALA A 28 5.38 -13.33 4.82
C ALA A 28 4.56 -14.21 5.79
N PHE A 29 3.23 -14.25 5.62
CA PHE A 29 2.34 -15.07 6.46
C PHE A 29 2.61 -16.58 6.35
N ASP A 30 2.98 -17.06 5.16
CA ASP A 30 3.19 -18.48 4.92
C ASP A 30 4.52 -18.98 5.49
N ARG A 31 5.50 -18.09 5.63
CA ARG A 31 6.87 -18.44 6.03
C ARG A 31 7.18 -18.26 7.51
N VAL A 32 6.32 -17.61 8.29
CA VAL A 32 6.54 -17.49 9.74
C VAL A 32 6.75 -18.89 10.35
N PRO A 33 7.86 -19.16 11.05
CA PRO A 33 8.08 -20.45 11.69
C PRO A 33 7.33 -20.55 13.02
N LYS A 34 6.60 -21.65 13.22
CA LYS A 34 5.73 -21.87 14.40
C LYS A 34 6.48 -21.73 15.72
N GLU A 35 7.60 -22.44 15.88
CA GLU A 35 8.37 -22.43 17.14
C GLU A 35 8.95 -21.05 17.45
N ARG A 36 9.42 -20.32 16.44
CA ARG A 36 9.94 -18.96 16.61
C ARG A 36 8.84 -17.95 17.00
N LEU A 37 7.65 -18.10 16.42
CA LEU A 37 6.48 -17.32 16.82
C LEU A 37 6.08 -17.63 18.28
N LEU A 38 6.02 -18.90 18.67
CA LEU A 38 5.72 -19.30 20.04
C LEU A 38 6.74 -18.75 21.04
N PHE A 39 8.02 -18.76 20.67
CA PHE A 39 9.08 -18.15 21.46
C PHE A 39 8.85 -16.63 21.63
N LYS A 40 8.52 -15.90 20.56
CA LYS A 40 8.22 -14.45 20.66
C LYS A 40 6.97 -14.17 21.52
N LEU A 41 5.91 -14.96 21.38
CA LEU A 41 4.72 -14.86 22.22
C LEU A 41 5.07 -15.05 23.70
N GLN A 42 5.85 -16.09 24.02
CA GLN A 42 6.30 -16.36 25.39
C GLN A 42 7.16 -15.23 25.96
N SER A 43 8.02 -14.64 25.12
CA SER A 43 8.88 -13.51 25.46
C SER A 43 8.09 -12.21 25.67
N ALA A 44 6.99 -12.05 24.94
CA ALA A 44 6.01 -10.97 25.14
C ALA A 44 5.10 -11.17 26.38
N GLY A 45 5.29 -12.25 27.15
CA GLY A 45 4.55 -12.52 28.38
C GLY A 45 3.33 -13.44 28.21
N ILE A 46 3.04 -13.91 26.99
CA ILE A 46 1.92 -14.83 26.74
C ILE A 46 2.35 -16.25 27.14
N ARG A 47 1.79 -16.77 28.24
CA ARG A 47 2.21 -18.03 28.86
C ARG A 47 1.01 -18.93 29.22
N GLY A 48 1.30 -20.13 29.73
CA GLY A 48 0.30 -21.05 30.30
C GLY A 48 -0.76 -21.52 29.29
N LYS A 49 -2.03 -21.55 29.72
CA LYS A 49 -3.15 -22.07 28.93
C LYS A 49 -3.31 -21.36 27.58
N LEU A 50 -3.14 -20.04 27.55
CA LEU A 50 -3.27 -19.25 26.33
C LEU A 50 -2.19 -19.61 25.31
N LEU A 51 -0.92 -19.69 25.73
CA LEU A 51 0.18 -20.09 24.84
C LEU A 51 -0.03 -21.50 24.30
N ASN A 52 -0.49 -22.43 25.14
CA ASN A 52 -0.79 -23.81 24.74
C ASN A 52 -1.95 -23.86 23.74
N TRP A 53 -2.98 -23.03 23.92
CA TRP A 53 -4.09 -22.91 22.99
C TRP A 53 -3.62 -22.35 21.63
N ILE A 54 -2.77 -21.31 21.62
CA ILE A 54 -2.19 -20.78 20.37
C ILE A 54 -1.32 -21.85 19.70
N ARG A 55 -0.50 -22.59 20.45
CA ARG A 55 0.27 -23.72 19.90
C ARG A 55 -0.65 -24.75 19.24
N ALA A 56 -1.74 -25.13 19.91
CA ALA A 56 -2.72 -26.05 19.34
C ALA A 56 -3.39 -25.48 18.07
N PHE A 57 -3.68 -24.17 18.04
CA PHE A 57 -4.23 -23.49 16.86
C PHE A 57 -3.29 -23.52 15.65
N LEU A 58 -1.97 -23.44 15.85
CA LEU A 58 -0.95 -23.45 14.78
C LEU A 58 -0.51 -24.86 14.35
N SER A 59 -0.74 -25.87 15.19
CA SER A 59 -0.26 -27.24 14.99
C SER A 59 -1.27 -28.15 14.27
N ASN A 60 -0.76 -29.20 13.61
CA ASN A 60 -1.55 -30.27 12.97
C ASN A 60 -2.69 -29.80 12.05
N ARG A 61 -2.48 -28.66 11.39
CA ARG A 61 -3.44 -28.11 10.42
C ARG A 61 -3.34 -28.86 9.10
N THR A 62 -4.47 -29.10 8.48
CA THR A 62 -4.57 -29.72 7.16
C THR A 62 -5.50 -28.92 6.25
N PHE A 63 -5.32 -29.03 4.94
CA PHE A 63 -6.21 -28.44 3.94
C PHE A 63 -6.52 -29.43 2.82
N LYS A 64 -7.62 -29.18 2.10
CA LYS A 64 -7.96 -29.81 0.83
C LYS A 64 -8.62 -28.77 -0.08
N VAL A 65 -8.45 -28.90 -1.38
CA VAL A 65 -9.02 -28.00 -2.39
C VAL A 65 -10.28 -28.63 -2.95
N ARG A 66 -11.33 -27.84 -3.14
CA ARG A 66 -12.57 -28.28 -3.80
C ARG A 66 -12.69 -27.62 -5.16
N VAL A 67 -12.95 -28.41 -6.21
CA VAL A 67 -13.24 -27.93 -7.56
C VAL A 67 -14.57 -28.56 -8.00
N GLY A 68 -15.62 -27.75 -8.11
CA GLY A 68 -16.97 -28.26 -8.37
C GLY A 68 -17.48 -29.16 -7.23
N SER A 69 -17.76 -30.43 -7.54
CA SER A 69 -18.14 -31.47 -6.57
C SER A 69 -16.94 -32.17 -5.93
N ASP A 70 -15.75 -32.06 -6.52
CA ASP A 70 -14.64 -32.95 -6.23
C ASP A 70 -13.66 -32.32 -5.24
N PHE A 71 -13.01 -33.18 -4.45
CA PHE A 71 -12.04 -32.78 -3.44
C PHE A 71 -10.66 -33.37 -3.74
N SER A 72 -9.61 -32.56 -3.51
CA SER A 72 -8.25 -33.07 -3.47
C SER A 72 -8.02 -33.97 -2.26
N GLN A 73 -6.91 -34.71 -2.30
CA GLN A 73 -6.36 -35.35 -1.11
C GLN A 73 -6.07 -34.31 0.00
N ILE A 74 -6.19 -34.75 1.25
CA ILE A 74 -5.83 -33.95 2.42
C ILE A 74 -4.31 -33.77 2.45
N ARG A 75 -3.86 -32.54 2.65
CA ARG A 75 -2.44 -32.18 2.77
C ARG A 75 -2.19 -31.41 4.07
N PRO A 76 -1.03 -31.59 4.73
CA PRO A 76 -0.69 -30.79 5.90
C PRO A 76 -0.38 -29.34 5.51
N VAL A 77 -0.73 -28.40 6.39
CA VAL A 77 -0.36 -26.99 6.26
C VAL A 77 1.02 -26.79 6.89
N GLN A 78 2.00 -26.46 6.04
CA GLN A 78 3.37 -26.18 6.48
C GLN A 78 3.53 -24.77 7.06
N SER A 79 2.70 -23.81 6.63
CA SER A 79 2.74 -22.45 7.16
C SER A 79 2.26 -22.38 8.61
N ALA A 80 2.83 -21.46 9.40
CA ALA A 80 2.37 -21.24 10.77
C ALA A 80 0.99 -20.61 10.80
N VAL A 81 0.79 -19.57 10.01
CA VAL A 81 -0.37 -18.70 10.14
C VAL A 81 -1.36 -18.94 9.00
N PRO A 82 -2.58 -19.44 9.29
CA PRO A 82 -3.58 -19.63 8.24
C PRO A 82 -4.02 -18.26 7.68
N GLN A 83 -3.82 -18.04 6.38
CA GLN A 83 -4.40 -16.88 5.70
C GLN A 83 -5.93 -16.89 5.85
N GLY A 84 -6.51 -15.72 6.15
CA GLY A 84 -7.94 -15.58 6.42
C GLY A 84 -8.35 -15.91 7.86
N SER A 85 -7.42 -16.32 8.73
CA SER A 85 -7.70 -16.42 10.16
C SER A 85 -7.70 -15.05 10.84
N ILE A 86 -8.56 -14.88 11.85
CA ILE A 86 -8.66 -13.64 12.63
C ILE A 86 -7.36 -13.36 13.39
N LEU A 87 -6.73 -14.40 13.94
CA LEU A 87 -5.50 -14.25 14.73
C LEU A 87 -4.24 -14.06 13.89
N GLY A 88 -4.27 -14.45 12.61
CA GLY A 88 -3.07 -14.44 11.79
C GLY A 88 -2.37 -13.08 11.69
N PRO A 89 -3.09 -11.99 11.37
CA PRO A 89 -2.52 -10.64 11.39
C PRO A 89 -1.91 -10.25 12.73
N LEU A 90 -2.59 -10.55 13.85
CA LEU A 90 -2.07 -10.23 15.18
C LEU A 90 -0.79 -11.00 15.51
N LEU A 91 -0.75 -12.29 15.18
CA LEU A 91 0.43 -13.13 15.37
C LEU A 91 1.62 -12.63 14.53
N PHE A 92 1.35 -12.18 13.30
CA PHE A 92 2.38 -11.59 12.45
C PHE A 92 2.92 -10.27 13.04
N LEU A 93 2.05 -9.40 13.56
CA LEU A 93 2.47 -8.16 14.22
C LEU A 93 3.37 -8.43 15.44
N VAL A 94 3.01 -9.42 16.27
CA VAL A 94 3.89 -9.82 17.38
C VAL A 94 5.22 -10.33 16.85
N PHE A 95 5.19 -11.12 15.77
CA PHE A 95 6.39 -11.70 15.17
C PHE A 95 7.39 -10.65 14.67
N THR A 96 6.94 -9.51 14.14
CA THR A 96 7.81 -8.46 13.60
C THR A 96 8.02 -7.27 14.54
N SER A 97 7.43 -7.30 15.74
CA SER A 97 7.37 -6.16 16.67
C SER A 97 8.72 -5.68 17.23
N ASP A 98 9.76 -6.52 17.14
CA ASP A 98 11.12 -6.21 17.59
C ASP A 98 11.95 -5.49 16.52
N ILE A 99 11.59 -5.57 15.23
CA ILE A 99 12.35 -4.96 14.13
C ILE A 99 12.64 -3.47 14.41
N PRO A 100 11.67 -2.61 14.78
CA PRO A 100 11.94 -1.19 14.99
C PRO A 100 13.00 -0.89 16.07
N LYS A 101 13.21 -1.81 17.02
CA LYS A 101 14.20 -1.64 18.10
C LYS A 101 15.64 -1.86 17.62
N LEU A 102 15.81 -2.47 16.45
CA LEU A 102 17.10 -2.81 15.85
C LEU A 102 17.58 -1.75 14.86
N ILE A 103 16.73 -0.79 14.50
CA ILE A 103 16.93 0.15 13.41
C ILE A 103 17.18 1.54 13.96
N HIS A 104 18.18 2.22 13.40
CA HIS A 104 18.54 3.58 13.84
C HIS A 104 18.02 4.66 12.87
N SER A 105 17.87 4.33 11.59
CA SER A 105 17.14 5.17 10.62
C SER A 105 15.64 5.23 10.94
N ASN A 106 14.93 6.12 10.26
CA ASN A 106 13.49 6.19 10.41
C ASN A 106 12.85 4.94 9.80
N ILE A 107 11.95 4.29 10.54
CA ILE A 107 11.24 3.11 10.10
C ILE A 107 9.73 3.35 10.13
N ALA A 108 9.03 2.83 9.13
CA ALA A 108 7.60 2.60 9.23
C ALA A 108 7.26 1.19 8.75
N MET A 109 6.24 0.60 9.37
CA MET A 109 5.78 -0.74 9.05
C MET A 109 4.25 -0.75 8.91
N PHE A 110 3.73 -1.62 8.05
CA PHE A 110 2.31 -1.94 7.96
C PHE A 110 2.15 -3.37 7.48
N ALA A 111 1.62 -4.24 8.34
CA ALA A 111 1.67 -5.69 8.10
C ALA A 111 3.08 -6.12 7.68
N ASP A 112 3.25 -6.72 6.52
CA ASP A 112 4.52 -7.18 5.94
C ASP A 112 5.31 -6.12 5.18
N ASP A 113 4.71 -4.95 4.90
CA ASP A 113 5.42 -3.83 4.27
C ASP A 113 6.31 -3.13 5.29
N ILE A 114 7.61 -3.05 5.01
CA ILE A 114 8.58 -2.29 5.79
C ILE A 114 9.19 -1.21 4.90
N LYS A 115 9.29 0.01 5.43
CA LYS A 115 10.13 1.05 4.84
C LYS A 115 11.15 1.56 5.85
N LEU A 116 12.35 1.79 5.37
CA LEU A 116 13.40 2.53 6.06
C LEU A 116 13.71 3.81 5.30
N TYR A 117 14.07 4.89 5.98
CA TYR A 117 14.57 6.08 5.31
C TYR A 117 15.57 6.86 6.15
N SER A 118 16.60 7.39 5.51
CA SER A 118 17.62 8.22 6.15
C SER A 118 18.02 9.40 5.24
N ASN A 119 18.79 10.33 5.81
CA ASN A 119 19.42 11.41 5.05
C ASN A 119 20.83 10.97 4.63
N PRO A 120 21.08 10.67 3.34
CA PRO A 120 22.36 10.18 2.87
C PRO A 120 23.48 11.25 2.96
N LEU A 121 23.17 12.53 3.09
CA LEU A 121 24.18 13.59 3.31
C LEU A 121 24.66 13.64 4.75
N LYS A 122 23.81 13.26 5.72
CA LYS A 122 24.16 13.29 7.14
C LYS A 122 24.89 12.02 7.56
N ASP A 123 24.40 10.87 7.11
CA ASP A 123 25.00 9.57 7.38
C ASP A 123 24.75 8.62 6.20
N PRO A 124 25.69 8.54 5.24
CA PRO A 124 25.53 7.69 4.06
C PRO A 124 25.56 6.19 4.39
N GLY A 125 26.17 5.79 5.51
CA GLY A 125 26.32 4.40 5.92
C GLY A 125 25.12 3.85 6.70
N GLN A 126 24.36 4.72 7.37
CA GLN A 126 23.27 4.30 8.27
C GLN A 126 22.23 3.39 7.61
N LEU A 127 21.75 3.76 6.42
CA LEU A 127 20.72 2.97 5.75
C LEU A 127 21.25 1.59 5.34
N GLN A 128 22.50 1.50 4.89
CA GLN A 128 23.13 0.21 4.57
C GLN A 128 23.32 -0.66 5.82
N SER A 129 23.72 -0.07 6.95
CA SER A 129 23.87 -0.78 8.22
C SER A 129 22.53 -1.36 8.71
N ASP A 130 21.45 -0.59 8.61
CA ASP A 130 20.11 -1.05 8.97
C ASP A 130 19.59 -2.12 8.00
N LEU A 131 19.88 -2.02 6.70
CA LEU A 131 19.56 -3.08 5.72
C LEU A 131 20.27 -4.40 6.06
N THR A 132 21.55 -4.35 6.41
CA THR A 132 22.32 -5.52 6.86
C THR A 132 21.71 -6.09 8.16
N THR A 133 21.30 -5.23 9.08
CA THR A 133 20.65 -5.63 10.34
C THR A 133 19.32 -6.34 10.09
N ILE A 134 18.45 -5.79 9.22
CA ILE A 134 17.20 -6.46 8.82
C ILE A 134 17.49 -7.78 8.13
N LYS A 135 18.52 -7.86 7.29
CA LYS A 135 18.87 -9.11 6.62
C LYS A 135 19.28 -10.20 7.62
N HIS A 136 20.15 -9.88 8.57
CA HIS A 136 20.51 -10.81 9.65
C HIS A 136 19.30 -11.21 10.49
N TRP A 137 18.42 -10.27 10.83
CA TRP A 137 17.16 -10.57 11.49
C TRP A 137 16.30 -11.52 10.65
N SER A 138 16.16 -11.27 9.35
CA SER A 138 15.40 -12.09 8.40
C SER A 138 15.90 -13.54 8.39
N ASP A 139 17.22 -13.75 8.37
CA ASP A 139 17.82 -15.09 8.41
C ASP A 139 17.62 -15.75 9.78
N ALA A 140 17.89 -15.01 10.85
CA ALA A 140 17.73 -15.45 12.23
C ALA A 140 16.26 -15.72 12.60
N TRP A 141 15.29 -15.19 11.85
CA TRP A 141 13.86 -15.42 12.02
C TRP A 141 13.21 -16.23 10.88
N LEU A 142 14.00 -16.67 9.88
CA LEU A 142 13.57 -17.52 8.75
C LEU A 142 12.41 -16.90 7.97
N LEU A 143 12.42 -15.56 7.88
CA LEU A 143 11.45 -14.77 7.13
C LEU A 143 12.19 -14.01 6.02
N PRO A 144 12.51 -14.68 4.90
CA PRO A 144 13.41 -14.13 3.90
C PRO A 144 12.81 -12.95 3.15
N LEU A 145 13.65 -11.94 2.92
CA LEU A 145 13.34 -10.82 2.03
C LEU A 145 13.17 -11.29 0.57
N ASN A 146 12.23 -10.67 -0.13
CA ASN A 146 12.07 -10.78 -1.57
C ASN A 146 12.90 -9.70 -2.26
N GLN A 147 14.17 -10.01 -2.53
CA GLN A 147 15.13 -9.03 -3.04
C GLN A 147 14.68 -8.36 -4.34
N ASP A 148 14.03 -9.11 -5.25
CA ASP A 148 13.53 -8.60 -6.53
C ASP A 148 12.44 -7.53 -6.37
N LYS A 149 11.75 -7.54 -5.22
CA LYS A 149 10.71 -6.56 -4.88
C LYS A 149 11.22 -5.44 -3.97
N CYS A 150 12.39 -5.60 -3.36
CA CYS A 150 13.01 -4.53 -2.60
C CYS A 150 13.46 -3.41 -3.55
N THR A 151 13.17 -2.16 -3.20
CA THR A 151 13.50 -1.00 -4.05
C THR A 151 14.03 0.16 -3.23
N ILE A 152 14.81 1.02 -3.89
CA ILE A 152 15.23 2.32 -3.34
C ILE A 152 14.52 3.44 -4.10
N LEU A 153 13.82 4.31 -3.39
CA LEU A 153 13.32 5.58 -3.91
C LEU A 153 14.22 6.71 -3.36
N ARG A 154 14.81 7.49 -4.27
CA ARG A 154 15.68 8.62 -3.91
C ARG A 154 14.92 9.93 -4.06
N LEU A 155 14.95 10.76 -3.02
CA LEU A 155 14.33 12.08 -3.00
C LEU A 155 15.37 13.18 -2.84
N GLY A 156 15.09 14.34 -3.43
CA GLY A 156 15.86 15.58 -3.30
C GLY A 156 16.90 15.79 -4.41
N LYS A 157 17.10 17.07 -4.79
CA LYS A 157 17.98 17.44 -5.92
C LYS A 157 19.46 17.20 -5.64
N ASN A 158 19.89 17.38 -4.38
CA ASN A 158 21.29 17.24 -3.94
C ASN A 158 21.60 15.82 -3.44
N ASN A 159 20.84 14.82 -3.89
CA ASN A 159 21.00 13.44 -3.42
C ASN A 159 22.29 12.82 -4.00
N PRO A 160 23.22 12.30 -3.17
CA PRO A 160 24.50 11.75 -3.60
C PRO A 160 24.39 10.41 -4.33
N CYS A 161 23.19 9.85 -4.47
CA CYS A 161 22.91 8.62 -5.21
C CYS A 161 23.68 7.39 -4.68
N VAL A 162 23.71 7.23 -3.35
CA VAL A 162 24.34 6.07 -2.69
C VAL A 162 23.70 4.77 -3.17
N ASN A 163 24.53 3.76 -3.43
CA ASN A 163 24.08 2.43 -3.79
C ASN A 163 23.98 1.56 -2.55
N TYR A 164 22.89 0.79 -2.46
CA TYR A 164 22.59 -0.09 -1.33
C TYR A 164 22.51 -1.54 -1.79
N GLN A 165 22.91 -2.47 -0.92
CA GLN A 165 23.01 -3.90 -1.23
C GLN A 165 22.33 -4.77 -0.16
N ILE A 166 21.78 -5.91 -0.59
CA ILE A 166 21.37 -7.03 0.27
C ILE A 166 22.01 -8.29 -0.32
N ASN A 167 22.77 -9.06 0.48
CA ASN A 167 23.56 -10.22 0.02
C ASN A 167 24.40 -9.90 -1.22
N ASP A 168 25.19 -8.83 -1.17
CA ASP A 168 26.07 -8.37 -2.27
C ASP A 168 25.33 -8.02 -3.58
N THR A 169 24.00 -8.02 -3.56
CA THR A 169 23.16 -7.66 -4.71
C THR A 169 22.65 -6.24 -4.53
N THR A 170 22.95 -5.36 -5.48
CA THR A 170 22.50 -3.98 -5.46
C THR A 170 20.98 -3.90 -5.58
N ILE A 171 20.34 -3.22 -4.64
CA ILE A 171 18.89 -2.99 -4.63
C ILE A 171 18.53 -2.05 -5.79
N LYS A 172 17.46 -2.41 -6.52
CA LYS A 172 17.00 -1.61 -7.66
C LYS A 172 16.52 -0.23 -7.21
N VAL A 173 17.06 0.81 -7.84
CA VAL A 173 16.57 2.18 -7.70
C VAL A 173 15.40 2.40 -8.64
N VAL A 174 14.33 3.03 -8.15
CA VAL A 174 13.12 3.32 -8.92
C VAL A 174 12.79 4.81 -8.89
N ALA A 175 12.21 5.31 -9.98
CA ALA A 175 11.70 6.68 -10.06
C ALA A 175 10.30 6.83 -9.45
N GLU A 176 9.58 5.73 -9.30
CA GLU A 176 8.26 5.67 -8.68
C GLU A 176 8.08 4.37 -7.91
N GLN A 177 7.38 4.45 -6.78
CA GLN A 177 7.05 3.34 -5.90
C GLN A 177 5.58 3.38 -5.52
N VAL A 178 4.93 2.22 -5.45
CA VAL A 178 3.59 2.10 -4.89
C VAL A 178 3.70 1.80 -3.39
N ASP A 179 3.06 2.61 -2.57
CA ASP A 179 3.01 2.51 -1.11
C ASP A 179 1.55 2.56 -0.67
N LEU A 180 1.04 1.44 -0.13
CA LEU A 180 -0.35 1.25 0.28
C LEU A 180 -1.39 1.73 -0.77
N GLY A 181 -1.09 1.53 -2.06
CA GLY A 181 -1.98 1.92 -3.17
C GLY A 181 -1.80 3.34 -3.69
N ILE A 182 -0.93 4.15 -3.07
CA ILE A 182 -0.54 5.48 -3.55
C ILE A 182 0.78 5.39 -4.29
N THR A 183 0.91 6.10 -5.41
CA THR A 183 2.17 6.16 -6.18
C THR A 183 2.97 7.37 -5.73
N VAL A 184 4.16 7.14 -5.18
CA VAL A 184 5.11 8.18 -4.79
C VAL A 184 6.24 8.21 -5.80
N THR A 185 6.60 9.40 -6.28
CA THR A 185 7.68 9.61 -7.26
C THR A 185 8.89 10.27 -6.61
N SER A 186 10.06 10.17 -7.26
CA SER A 186 11.31 10.74 -6.75
C SER A 186 11.30 12.27 -6.59
N ASP A 187 10.41 12.95 -7.33
CA ASP A 187 10.18 14.40 -7.26
C ASP A 187 8.98 14.78 -6.36
N LEU A 188 8.36 13.80 -5.68
CA LEU A 188 7.12 13.93 -4.93
C LEU A 188 5.96 14.57 -5.72
N SER A 189 5.99 14.52 -7.05
CA SER A 189 4.88 14.97 -7.90
C SER A 189 3.74 13.95 -7.94
N TRP A 190 2.53 14.41 -7.66
CA TRP A 190 1.33 13.56 -7.72
C TRP A 190 0.79 13.32 -9.13
N SER A 191 1.41 13.87 -10.18
CA SER A 191 0.90 13.76 -11.56
C SER A 191 0.81 12.30 -12.03
N SER A 192 1.83 11.48 -11.75
CA SER A 192 1.84 10.04 -12.09
C SER A 192 0.73 9.30 -11.35
N HIS A 193 0.59 9.54 -10.05
CA HIS A 193 -0.47 8.96 -9.23
C HIS A 193 -1.87 9.32 -9.77
N ILE A 194 -2.10 10.61 -10.04
CA ILE A 194 -3.38 11.13 -10.55
C ILE A 194 -3.73 10.51 -11.91
N ASN A 195 -2.74 10.34 -12.79
CA ASN A 195 -2.93 9.64 -14.06
C ASN A 195 -3.39 8.19 -13.85
N LYS A 196 -2.72 7.45 -12.95
CA LYS A 196 -3.02 6.05 -12.66
C LYS A 196 -4.42 5.87 -12.05
N ILE A 197 -4.80 6.68 -11.07
CA ILE A 197 -6.14 6.59 -10.46
C ILE A 197 -7.24 7.02 -11.44
N CYS A 198 -7.01 8.03 -12.27
CA CYS A 198 -7.95 8.42 -13.32
C CYS A 198 -8.12 7.29 -14.33
N HIS A 199 -7.04 6.64 -14.76
CA HIS A 199 -7.11 5.50 -15.67
C HIS A 199 -7.90 4.34 -15.07
N LYS A 200 -7.59 3.99 -13.81
CA LYS A 200 -8.31 2.94 -13.07
C LYS A 200 -9.80 3.25 -12.92
N ALA A 201 -10.14 4.49 -12.57
CA ALA A 201 -11.51 4.95 -12.44
C ALA A 201 -12.26 4.93 -13.79
N ASN A 202 -11.61 5.36 -14.88
CA ASN A 202 -12.22 5.30 -16.22
C ASN A 202 -12.41 3.84 -16.70
N LYS A 203 -11.50 2.92 -16.36
CA LYS A 203 -11.68 1.48 -16.59
C LYS A 203 -12.89 0.90 -15.86
N MET A 204 -13.21 1.40 -14.67
CA MET A 204 -14.44 1.04 -13.95
C MET A 204 -15.69 1.71 -14.53
N LEU A 205 -15.57 2.95 -15.00
CA LEU A 205 -16.68 3.71 -15.57
C LEU A 205 -17.12 3.17 -16.95
N TYR A 206 -16.17 2.71 -17.76
CA TYR A 206 -16.43 2.21 -19.11
C TYR A 206 -17.49 1.10 -19.18
N PRO A 207 -17.38 -0.03 -18.44
CA PRO A 207 -18.38 -1.09 -18.48
C PRO A 207 -19.75 -0.60 -18.01
N ILE A 208 -19.83 0.27 -17.00
CA ILE A 208 -21.10 0.88 -16.57
C ILE A 208 -21.79 1.58 -17.75
N GLY A 209 -21.04 2.35 -18.54
CA GLY A 209 -21.59 3.02 -19.72
C GLY A 209 -21.93 2.11 -20.89
N LYS A 210 -21.42 0.87 -20.92
CA LYS A 210 -21.70 -0.13 -21.96
C LYS A 210 -22.81 -1.09 -21.60
N THR A 211 -22.98 -1.40 -20.31
CA THR A 211 -23.99 -2.35 -19.84
C THR A 211 -25.41 -1.78 -19.94
N PHE A 212 -25.57 -0.47 -19.72
CA PHE A 212 -26.89 0.16 -19.70
C PHE A 212 -27.11 1.04 -20.94
N GLN A 213 -28.04 0.64 -21.81
CA GLN A 213 -28.49 1.49 -22.93
C GLN A 213 -29.19 2.75 -22.44
N HIS A 214 -29.98 2.62 -21.37
CA HIS A 214 -30.63 3.72 -20.66
C HIS A 214 -30.40 3.56 -19.16
N ILE A 215 -29.82 4.58 -18.53
CA ILE A 215 -29.60 4.60 -17.08
C ILE A 215 -30.14 5.89 -16.47
N SER A 216 -31.01 5.76 -15.47
CA SER A 216 -31.54 6.93 -14.76
C SER A 216 -30.43 7.69 -14.04
N SER A 217 -30.60 9.01 -13.89
CA SER A 217 -29.68 9.87 -13.14
C SER A 217 -29.42 9.36 -11.73
N ARG A 218 -30.44 8.83 -11.07
CA ARG A 218 -30.34 8.23 -9.73
C ARG A 218 -29.42 7.01 -9.72
N SER A 219 -29.59 6.08 -10.65
CA SER A 219 -28.79 4.85 -10.73
C SER A 219 -27.36 5.16 -11.16
N ALA A 220 -27.16 6.02 -12.17
CA ALA A 220 -25.84 6.40 -12.62
C ALA A 220 -25.05 7.15 -11.54
N LYS A 221 -25.70 8.07 -10.81
CA LYS A 221 -25.11 8.70 -9.62
C LYS A 221 -24.66 7.65 -8.62
N LYS A 222 -25.54 6.71 -8.24
CA LYS A 222 -25.23 5.66 -7.26
C LYS A 222 -24.02 4.82 -7.69
N LEU A 223 -24.00 4.34 -8.93
CA LEU A 223 -22.89 3.55 -9.45
C LEU A 223 -21.57 4.34 -9.47
N TYR A 224 -21.63 5.60 -9.88
CA TYR A 224 -20.45 6.48 -9.87
C TYR A 224 -19.93 6.70 -8.45
N THR A 225 -20.79 7.09 -7.50
CA THR A 225 -20.38 7.38 -6.12
C THR A 225 -19.93 6.14 -5.35
N THR A 226 -20.41 4.96 -5.71
CA THR A 226 -20.07 3.70 -5.02
C THR A 226 -18.82 3.02 -5.60
N TYR A 227 -18.62 3.03 -6.92
CA TYR A 227 -17.55 2.24 -7.55
C TYR A 227 -16.43 3.08 -8.18
N VAL A 228 -16.73 4.27 -8.68
CA VAL A 228 -15.77 5.06 -9.46
C VAL A 228 -15.13 6.15 -8.60
N ARG A 229 -15.95 6.92 -7.86
CA ARG A 229 -15.47 8.01 -7.02
C ARG A 229 -14.48 7.54 -5.94
N PRO A 230 -14.70 6.43 -5.20
CA PRO A 230 -13.74 5.99 -4.19
C PRO A 230 -12.36 5.68 -4.75
N VAL A 231 -12.26 5.26 -6.01
CA VAL A 231 -10.97 5.03 -6.68
C VAL A 231 -10.21 6.34 -6.91
N LEU A 232 -10.92 7.43 -7.20
CA LEU A 232 -10.32 8.75 -7.43
C LEU A 232 -9.92 9.45 -6.14
N GLU A 233 -10.56 9.11 -5.02
CA GLU A 233 -10.44 9.84 -3.75
C GLU A 233 -9.72 9.02 -2.67
N PHE A 234 -9.35 7.77 -2.97
CA PHE A 234 -8.57 6.93 -2.07
C PHE A 234 -7.26 7.61 -1.65
N GLY A 235 -6.99 7.61 -0.35
CA GLY A 235 -5.78 8.23 0.20
C GLY A 235 -5.73 9.75 0.05
N GLY A 236 -6.86 10.40 -0.21
CA GLY A 236 -6.97 11.84 -0.50
C GLY A 236 -6.16 12.75 0.43
N PRO A 237 -6.10 12.55 1.76
CA PRO A 237 -5.29 13.40 2.64
C PRO A 237 -3.78 13.38 2.39
N VAL A 238 -3.25 12.32 1.75
CA VAL A 238 -1.81 12.13 1.55
C VAL A 238 -1.28 12.86 0.33
N TRP A 239 -2.09 12.96 -0.73
CA TRP A 239 -1.68 13.55 -2.00
C TRP A 239 -2.44 14.85 -2.27
N TYR A 240 -1.76 15.79 -2.91
CA TYR A 240 -2.31 17.09 -3.27
C TYR A 240 -2.30 17.30 -4.78
N CYS A 241 -3.20 18.15 -5.25
CA CYS A 241 -3.35 18.45 -6.67
C CYS A 241 -3.14 19.95 -6.89
N SER A 242 -1.89 20.39 -6.96
CA SER A 242 -1.56 21.81 -7.16
C SER A 242 -1.75 22.25 -8.62
N ARG A 243 -1.48 21.37 -9.58
CA ARG A 243 -1.56 21.68 -11.01
C ARG A 243 -3.00 21.72 -11.51
N VAL A 244 -3.34 22.77 -12.25
CA VAL A 244 -4.66 22.93 -12.89
C VAL A 244 -4.97 21.77 -13.84
N SER A 245 -3.97 21.29 -14.59
CA SER A 245 -4.11 20.14 -15.49
C SER A 245 -4.52 18.86 -14.76
N ASP A 246 -3.97 18.61 -13.58
CA ASP A 246 -4.30 17.44 -12.78
C ASP A 246 -5.69 17.55 -12.16
N LYS A 247 -6.08 18.75 -11.69
CA LYS A 247 -7.45 19.03 -11.21
C LYS A 247 -8.47 18.77 -12.32
N ASN A 248 -8.19 19.28 -13.51
CA ASN A 248 -9.01 19.07 -14.69
C ASN A 248 -9.11 17.60 -15.07
N ARG A 249 -8.03 16.82 -14.91
CA ARG A 249 -8.03 15.38 -15.21
C ARG A 249 -8.92 14.58 -14.25
N LEU A 250 -8.87 14.89 -12.96
CA LEU A 250 -9.76 14.30 -11.95
C LEU A 250 -11.22 14.65 -12.25
N GLU A 251 -11.49 15.93 -12.51
CA GLU A 251 -12.84 16.43 -12.80
C GLU A 251 -13.40 15.85 -14.11
N LEU A 252 -12.55 15.58 -15.11
CA LEU A 252 -12.95 14.97 -16.37
C LEU A 252 -13.63 13.61 -16.18
N THR A 253 -13.20 12.82 -15.18
CA THR A 253 -13.83 11.53 -14.88
C THR A 253 -15.25 11.72 -14.35
N GLN A 254 -15.48 12.71 -13.48
CA GLN A 254 -16.83 13.08 -13.01
C GLN A 254 -17.69 13.65 -14.16
N ARG A 255 -17.10 14.49 -15.03
CA ARG A 255 -17.77 15.02 -16.23
C ARG A 255 -18.25 13.89 -17.15
N ARG A 256 -17.45 12.85 -17.34
CA ARG A 256 -17.82 11.65 -18.12
C ARG A 256 -18.92 10.85 -17.45
N ALA A 257 -18.81 10.59 -16.15
CA ALA A 257 -19.80 9.82 -15.41
C ALA A 257 -21.19 10.47 -15.45
N THR A 258 -21.25 11.79 -15.24
CA THR A 258 -22.49 12.56 -15.28
C THR A 258 -23.13 12.62 -16.68
N ARG A 259 -22.47 12.18 -17.76
CA ARG A 259 -23.07 12.12 -19.11
C ARG A 259 -23.93 10.87 -19.33
N LEU A 260 -23.75 9.83 -18.52
CA LEU A 260 -24.36 8.52 -18.74
C LEU A 260 -25.89 8.58 -18.82
N SER A 261 -26.53 9.52 -18.12
CA SER A 261 -27.99 9.60 -18.04
C SER A 261 -28.66 10.53 -19.06
N PHE A 262 -27.92 11.26 -19.89
CA PHE A 262 -28.47 12.37 -20.67
C PHE A 262 -28.41 12.20 -22.19
N GLY A 263 -28.27 10.97 -22.71
CA GLY A 263 -28.46 10.67 -24.13
C GLY A 263 -27.75 11.66 -25.07
N THR A 264 -28.48 12.20 -26.05
CA THR A 264 -28.03 13.25 -27.00
C THR A 264 -28.35 14.67 -26.50
N ASN A 265 -29.50 14.90 -25.87
CA ASN A 265 -29.88 16.19 -25.28
C ASN A 265 -29.24 16.39 -23.90
N ARG A 266 -27.94 16.70 -23.90
CA ARG A 266 -27.12 16.83 -22.68
C ARG A 266 -27.11 18.26 -22.15
N PRO A 267 -27.54 18.50 -20.90
CA PRO A 267 -27.35 19.78 -20.23
C PRO A 267 -25.86 20.10 -20.04
N SER A 268 -25.57 21.36 -19.70
CA SER A 268 -24.23 21.81 -19.29
C SER A 268 -23.68 20.97 -18.13
N TYR A 269 -22.37 21.04 -17.87
CA TYR A 269 -21.81 20.27 -16.76
C TYR A 269 -22.37 20.73 -15.41
N GLU A 270 -22.51 22.04 -15.26
CA GLU A 270 -22.99 22.74 -14.09
C GLU A 270 -24.44 22.32 -13.78
N GLU A 271 -25.31 22.25 -14.80
CA GLU A 271 -26.66 21.73 -14.64
C GLU A 271 -26.68 20.25 -14.28
N ARG A 272 -25.82 19.43 -14.90
CA ARG A 272 -25.73 18.00 -14.55
C ARG A 272 -25.29 17.79 -13.11
N LEU A 273 -24.40 18.62 -12.58
CA LEU A 273 -24.03 18.61 -11.17
C LEU A 273 -25.20 18.97 -10.25
N ARG A 274 -25.98 19.99 -10.60
CA ARG A 274 -27.20 20.38 -9.86
C ARG A 274 -28.24 19.25 -9.86
N LEU A 275 -28.53 18.69 -11.04
CA LEU A 275 -29.46 17.57 -11.21
C LEU A 275 -29.04 16.33 -10.43
N TRP A 276 -27.74 16.05 -10.38
CA TRP A 276 -27.21 14.94 -9.60
C TRP A 276 -26.93 15.31 -8.14
N ASN A 277 -27.13 16.55 -7.71
CA ASN A 277 -26.71 17.06 -6.40
C ASN A 277 -25.29 16.57 -6.04
N LEU A 278 -24.32 16.91 -6.88
CA LEU A 278 -22.91 16.57 -6.70
C LEU A 278 -22.05 17.85 -6.67
N PRO A 279 -21.17 18.00 -5.68
CA PRO A 279 -20.13 19.03 -5.72
C PRO A 279 -19.09 18.72 -6.81
N THR A 280 -18.27 19.70 -7.17
CA THR A 280 -17.05 19.49 -7.97
C THR A 280 -16.00 18.75 -7.14
N PHE A 281 -14.98 18.18 -7.79
CA PHE A 281 -13.83 17.60 -7.07
C PHE A 281 -13.17 18.62 -6.14
N GLU A 282 -12.98 19.85 -6.61
CA GLU A 282 -12.30 20.90 -5.84
C GLU A 282 -13.10 21.32 -4.60
N GLN A 283 -14.43 21.41 -4.70
CA GLN A 283 -15.29 21.65 -3.54
C GLN A 283 -15.12 20.54 -2.48
N ARG A 284 -15.16 19.27 -2.89
CA ARG A 284 -14.96 18.14 -1.97
C ARG A 284 -13.59 18.12 -1.31
N LYS A 285 -12.55 18.51 -2.05
CA LYS A 285 -11.19 18.58 -1.51
C LYS A 285 -11.05 19.65 -0.44
N LYS A 286 -11.77 20.77 -0.55
CA LYS A 286 -11.79 21.82 0.48
C LYS A 286 -12.54 21.39 1.74
N GLU A 287 -13.55 20.54 1.62
CA GLU A 287 -14.32 20.01 2.76
C GLU A 287 -13.59 18.87 3.51
N ALA A 288 -12.57 18.27 2.89
CA ALA A 288 -11.86 17.09 3.41
C ALA A 288 -10.56 17.42 4.16
N ILE A 289 -10.19 18.70 4.26
CA ILE A 289 -9.02 19.24 4.97
C ILE A 289 -9.52 20.05 6.16
#